data_AF-A0A0M1JZE4-F1
#
_entry.id   AF-A0A0M1JZE4-F1
#
_cell.length_a   1.000
_cell.length_b   1.000
_cell.length_c   1.000
_cell.angle_alpha   90.00
_cell.angle_beta   90.00
_cell.angle_gamma   90.00
#
_symmetry.space_group_name_H-M   'P 1'
#
loop_
_entity.id
_entity.type
_entity.pdbx_description
1 polymer ?
#
loop_
_entity_poly.entity_id
_entity_poly.type
_entity_poly.pdbx_seq_one_letter_code
_entity_poly.pdbx_strand_id
1 'polypeptide(L)'
;MSTVKVAAELSFEELLNAIEQLSLPELEQFVSRAIAVQSQKKAPRLSKNEAELLLQINQGLPPDIQQRYQDLIVKRRSETLTSDEYSELLRLTDTVESLEAKRVESLAELAIHRKISITALMEQLGIKTQDYA
;
A
#
# COMPACT_ATOMS: atom_id res chain seq x y z
N MET A 1 37.31 13.46 -20.69
CA MET A 1 36.69 14.76 -20.39
C MET A 1 36.55 14.85 -18.88
N SER A 2 37.39 15.65 -18.23
CA SER A 2 37.49 15.76 -16.77
C SER A 2 36.23 16.42 -16.20
N THR A 3 35.51 15.74 -15.30
CA THR A 3 34.38 16.33 -14.59
C THR A 3 34.88 17.06 -13.34
N VAL A 4 34.91 18.39 -13.39
CA VAL A 4 35.11 19.23 -12.21
C VAL A 4 33.79 19.30 -11.45
N LYS A 5 33.73 18.76 -10.23
CA LYS A 5 32.60 18.95 -9.33
C LYS A 5 32.72 20.33 -8.68
N VAL A 6 32.11 21.34 -9.30
CA VAL A 6 31.85 22.61 -8.62
C VAL A 6 30.53 22.43 -7.87
N ALA A 7 30.59 22.46 -6.53
CA ALA A 7 29.39 22.70 -5.72
C ALA A 7 29.08 24.20 -5.84
N ALA A 8 28.48 24.59 -6.97
CA ALA A 8 27.99 25.95 -7.15
C ALA A 8 26.60 26.04 -6.50
N GLU A 9 26.44 26.96 -5.56
CA GLU A 9 25.11 27.44 -5.16
C GLU A 9 24.53 28.24 -6.33
N LEU A 10 23.92 27.53 -7.29
CA LEU A 10 23.20 28.14 -8.40
C LEU A 10 21.81 28.56 -7.90
N SER A 11 21.46 29.82 -8.08
CA SER A 11 20.11 30.30 -7.91
C SER A 11 19.18 29.68 -8.97
N PHE A 12 17.87 29.71 -8.69
CA PHE A 12 16.87 29.19 -9.64
C PHE A 12 16.92 29.93 -10.98
N GLU A 13 17.14 31.24 -10.97
CA GLU A 13 17.26 32.07 -12.17
C GLU A 13 18.52 31.71 -12.99
N GLU A 14 19.66 31.48 -12.33
CA GLU A 14 20.89 31.05 -13.02
C GLU A 14 20.75 29.65 -13.62
N LEU A 15 19.98 28.76 -12.99
CA LEU A 15 19.65 27.45 -13.55
C LEU A 15 18.79 27.59 -14.81
N LEU A 16 17.78 28.47 -14.82
CA LEU A 16 16.95 28.72 -16.00
C LEU A 16 17.78 29.26 -17.16
N ASN A 17 18.63 30.25 -16.90
CA ASN A 17 19.55 30.79 -17.91
C ASN A 17 20.50 29.73 -18.47
N ALA A 18 20.96 28.78 -17.64
CA ALA A 18 21.80 27.68 -18.10
C ALA A 18 21.05 26.68 -18.99
N ILE A 19 19.75 26.45 -18.73
CA ILE A 19 18.90 25.57 -19.53
C ILE A 19 18.65 26.17 -20.93
N GLU A 20 18.52 27.49 -21.03
CA GLU A 20 18.35 28.18 -22.32
C GLU A 20 19.54 28.01 -23.27
N GLN A 21 20.74 27.74 -22.73
CA GLN A 21 21.96 27.53 -23.52
C GLN A 21 22.12 26.07 -24.00
N LEU A 22 21.23 25.16 -23.59
CA LEU A 22 21.30 23.76 -23.98
C LEU A 22 20.88 23.56 -25.44
N SER A 23 21.49 22.58 -26.10
CA SER A 23 20.97 22.10 -27.38
C SER A 23 19.63 21.39 -27.19
N LEU A 24 18.82 21.32 -28.25
CA LEU A 24 17.50 20.66 -28.18
C LEU A 24 17.55 19.22 -27.63
N PRO A 25 18.50 18.34 -28.04
CA PRO A 25 18.60 16.99 -27.46
C PRO A 25 18.94 16.98 -25.96
N GLU A 26 19.78 17.93 -25.50
CA GLU A 26 20.15 18.05 -24.09
C GLU A 26 18.99 18.61 -23.25
N LEU A 27 18.20 19.52 -23.82
CA LEU A 27 16.98 20.04 -23.21
C LEU A 27 15.94 18.94 -23.03
N GLU A 28 15.71 18.09 -24.04
CA GLU A 28 14.81 16.94 -23.94
C GLU A 28 15.24 15.96 -22.84
N GLN A 29 16.55 15.68 -22.75
CA GLN A 29 17.11 14.85 -21.69
C GLN A 29 16.94 15.49 -20.30
N PHE A 30 17.13 16.80 -20.19
CA PHE A 30 16.90 17.56 -18.96
C PHE A 30 15.45 17.47 -18.52
N VAL A 31 14.49 17.70 -19.43
CA VAL A 31 13.05 17.63 -19.14
C VAL A 31 12.66 16.23 -18.64
N SER A 32 13.11 15.16 -19.31
CA SER A 32 12.85 13.79 -18.87
C SER A 32 13.33 13.53 -17.44
N ARG A 33 14.53 14.02 -17.10
CA ARG A 33 15.13 13.86 -15.78
C ARG A 33 14.47 14.74 -14.71
N ALA A 34 14.06 15.95 -15.08
CA ALA A 34 13.29 16.85 -14.21
C ALA A 34 11.91 16.26 -13.89
N ILE A 35 11.24 15.64 -14.85
CA ILE A 35 9.99 14.89 -14.64
C ILE A 35 10.25 13.71 -13.69
N ALA A 36 11.33 12.94 -13.87
CA ALA A 36 11.65 11.84 -12.97
C ALA A 36 11.92 12.32 -11.52
N VAL A 37 12.64 13.43 -11.34
CA VAL A 37 12.87 14.04 -10.02
C VAL A 37 11.57 14.56 -9.43
N GLN A 38 10.72 15.20 -10.24
CA GLN A 38 9.40 15.65 -9.81
C GLN A 38 8.55 14.46 -9.36
N SER A 39 8.52 13.38 -10.13
CA SER A 39 7.83 12.13 -9.80
C SER A 39 8.39 11.48 -8.54
N GLN A 40 9.69 11.50 -8.30
CA GLN A 40 10.28 10.99 -7.04
C GLN A 40 9.97 11.87 -5.83
N LYS A 41 9.88 13.20 -6.02
CA LYS A 41 9.50 14.14 -4.96
C LYS A 41 7.99 14.08 -4.66
N LYS A 42 7.17 13.80 -5.67
CA LYS A 42 5.71 13.61 -5.56
C LYS A 42 5.32 12.19 -5.17
N ALA A 43 6.18 11.20 -5.47
CA ALA A 43 5.98 9.83 -5.02
C ALA A 43 5.94 9.87 -3.50
N PRO A 44 4.88 9.33 -2.87
CA PRO A 44 4.84 9.21 -1.42
C PRO A 44 6.01 8.31 -1.04
N ARG A 45 7.10 8.90 -0.53
CA ARG A 45 8.08 8.15 0.24
C ARG A 45 7.28 7.57 1.40
N LEU A 46 7.02 6.26 1.38
CA LEU A 46 6.25 5.66 2.46
C LEU A 46 6.91 6.06 3.77
N SER A 47 6.17 6.81 4.58
CA SER A 47 6.59 6.99 5.97
C SER A 47 6.70 5.61 6.62
N LYS A 48 7.55 5.45 7.63
CA LYS A 48 7.63 4.17 8.37
C LYS A 48 6.23 3.69 8.80
N ASN A 49 5.38 4.63 9.19
CA ASN A 49 3.98 4.40 9.55
C ASN A 49 3.17 3.81 8.37
N GLU A 50 3.29 4.34 7.15
CA GLU A 50 2.59 3.78 5.98
C GLU A 50 3.08 2.38 5.62
N ALA A 51 4.37 2.09 5.80
CA ALA A 51 4.92 0.76 5.55
C ALA A 51 4.37 -0.26 6.57
N GLU A 52 4.28 0.11 7.84
CA GLU A 52 3.68 -0.71 8.90
C GLU A 52 2.19 -0.97 8.64
N LEU A 53 1.44 0.06 8.24
CA LEU A 53 0.03 -0.09 7.87
C LEU A 53 -0.16 -1.04 6.69
N LEU A 54 0.67 -0.92 5.65
CA LEU A 54 0.61 -1.86 4.53
C LEU A 54 0.97 -3.29 4.93
N LEU A 55 1.91 -3.49 5.86
CA LEU A 55 2.22 -4.84 6.37
C LEU A 55 1.00 -5.42 7.08
N GLN A 56 0.34 -4.66 7.95
CA GLN A 56 -0.88 -5.09 8.65
C GLN A 56 -2.02 -5.40 7.68
N ILE A 57 -2.22 -4.56 6.66
CA ILE A 57 -3.26 -4.75 5.63
C ILE A 57 -3.06 -6.06 4.84
N ASN A 58 -1.80 -6.44 4.61
CA ASN A 58 -1.41 -7.60 3.80
C ASN A 58 -1.13 -8.88 4.61
N GLN A 59 -1.17 -8.83 5.95
CA GLN A 59 -0.76 -9.94 6.79
C GLN A 59 -1.69 -11.16 6.70
N GLY A 60 -2.94 -10.97 6.24
CA GLY A 60 -3.92 -12.04 6.06
C GLY A 60 -4.22 -12.81 7.35
N LEU A 61 -4.95 -13.92 7.22
CA LEU A 61 -5.10 -14.88 8.32
C LEU A 61 -3.85 -15.79 8.38
N PRO A 62 -3.36 -16.14 9.57
CA PRO A 62 -2.36 -17.20 9.71
C PRO A 62 -2.83 -18.48 8.99
N PRO A 63 -1.97 -19.16 8.20
CA PRO A 63 -2.38 -20.29 7.38
C PRO A 63 -3.05 -21.43 8.15
N ASP A 64 -2.58 -21.70 9.36
CA ASP A 64 -3.12 -22.69 10.29
C ASP A 64 -4.56 -22.33 10.74
N ILE A 65 -4.77 -21.07 11.12
CA ILE A 65 -6.09 -20.54 11.48
C ILE A 65 -7.03 -20.59 10.28
N GLN A 66 -6.56 -20.13 9.11
CA GLN A 66 -7.34 -20.13 7.88
C GLN A 66 -7.77 -21.56 7.50
N GLN A 67 -6.84 -22.51 7.54
CA GLN A 67 -7.13 -23.90 7.20
C GLN A 67 -8.12 -24.52 8.18
N ARG A 68 -7.89 -24.37 9.49
CA ARG A 68 -8.79 -24.91 10.51
C ARG A 68 -10.19 -24.31 10.41
N TYR A 69 -10.28 -23.00 10.19
CA TYR A 69 -11.54 -22.31 10.00
C TYR A 69 -12.31 -22.87 8.78
N GLN A 70 -11.63 -23.03 7.64
CA GLN A 70 -12.25 -23.60 6.44
C GLN A 70 -12.73 -25.04 6.65
N ASP A 71 -11.93 -25.88 7.32
CA ASP A 71 -12.31 -27.26 7.63
C ASP A 71 -13.61 -27.31 8.46
N LEU A 72 -13.73 -26.46 9.48
CA LEU A 72 -14.93 -26.38 10.32
C LEU A 72 -16.13 -25.82 9.54
N ILE A 73 -15.92 -24.86 8.64
CA ILE A 73 -16.97 -24.36 7.73
C ILE A 73 -17.47 -25.47 6.80
N VAL A 74 -16.57 -26.30 6.26
CA VAL A 74 -16.94 -27.47 5.43
C VAL A 74 -17.75 -28.47 6.25
N LYS A 75 -17.28 -28.83 7.45
CA LYS A 75 -18.00 -29.72 8.36
C LYS A 75 -19.37 -29.19 8.76
N ARG A 76 -19.50 -27.88 8.98
CA ARG A 76 -20.78 -27.21 9.23
C ARG A 76 -21.73 -27.37 8.06
N ARG A 77 -21.24 -27.16 6.83
CA ARG A 77 -22.02 -27.29 5.58
C ARG A 77 -22.43 -28.74 5.30
N SER A 78 -21.61 -29.71 5.70
CA SER A 78 -21.92 -31.14 5.58
C SER A 78 -22.71 -31.70 6.77
N GLU A 79 -23.09 -30.87 7.74
CA GLU A 79 -23.82 -31.28 8.96
C GLU A 79 -23.08 -32.36 9.79
N THR A 80 -21.75 -32.44 9.66
CA THR A 80 -20.90 -33.39 10.39
C THR A 80 -20.13 -32.75 11.56
N LEU A 81 -20.47 -31.51 11.90
CA LEU A 81 -19.79 -30.74 12.93
C LEU A 81 -20.22 -31.22 14.32
N THR A 82 -19.25 -31.57 15.17
CA THR A 82 -19.56 -31.95 16.55
C THR A 82 -19.82 -30.72 17.44
N SER A 83 -20.37 -30.92 18.64
CA SER A 83 -20.58 -29.83 19.61
C SER A 83 -19.28 -29.13 20.03
N ASP A 84 -18.19 -29.89 20.17
CA ASP A 84 -16.87 -29.36 20.52
C ASP A 84 -16.30 -28.54 19.36
N GLU A 85 -16.44 -29.04 18.13
CA GLU A 85 -16.03 -28.36 16.91
C GLU A 85 -16.87 -27.11 16.62
N TYR A 86 -18.15 -27.11 17.00
CA TYR A 86 -18.99 -25.91 16.93
C TYR A 86 -18.50 -24.83 17.89
N SER A 87 -18.16 -25.21 19.12
CA SER A 87 -17.61 -24.28 20.11
C SER A 87 -16.24 -23.73 19.66
N GLU A 88 -15.43 -24.56 19.00
CA GLU A 88 -14.19 -24.12 18.36
C GLU A 88 -14.43 -23.14 17.21
N LEU A 89 -15.41 -23.42 16.34
CA LEU A 89 -15.78 -22.56 15.23
C LEU A 89 -16.21 -21.18 15.70
N LEU A 90 -16.97 -21.09 16.80
CA LEU A 90 -17.35 -19.80 17.40
C LEU A 90 -16.10 -18.99 17.80
N ARG A 91 -15.18 -19.58 18.57
CA ARG A 91 -13.94 -18.89 18.98
C ARG A 91 -13.07 -18.46 17.80
N LEU A 92 -12.99 -19.29 16.76
CA LEU A 92 -12.23 -18.95 15.56
C LEU A 92 -12.92 -17.83 14.77
N THR A 93 -14.25 -17.79 14.74
CA THR A 93 -15.00 -16.69 14.12
C THR A 93 -14.69 -15.37 14.81
N ASP A 94 -14.74 -15.32 16.15
CA ASP A 94 -14.38 -14.12 16.93
C ASP A 94 -12.95 -13.65 16.61
N THR A 95 -12.02 -14.59 16.46
CA THR A 95 -10.63 -14.31 16.13
C THR A 95 -10.48 -13.72 14.73
N VAL A 96 -11.16 -14.31 13.75
CA VAL A 96 -11.17 -13.83 12.36
C VAL A 96 -11.76 -12.44 12.29
N GLU A 97 -12.91 -12.20 12.91
CA GLU A 97 -13.57 -10.90 12.93
C GLU A 97 -12.69 -9.82 13.58
N SER A 98 -11.99 -10.15 14.67
CA SER A 98 -11.05 -9.22 15.30
C SER A 98 -9.88 -8.85 14.38
N LEU A 99 -9.34 -9.82 13.63
CA LEU A 99 -8.26 -9.57 12.67
C LEU A 99 -8.75 -8.74 11.48
N GLU A 100 -9.96 -9.02 10.97
CA GLU A 100 -10.57 -8.25 9.89
C GLU A 100 -10.89 -6.82 10.31
N ALA A 101 -11.39 -6.62 11.54
CA ALA A 101 -11.63 -5.28 12.08
C ALA A 101 -10.35 -4.45 12.14
N LYS A 102 -9.25 -5.04 12.64
CA LYS A 102 -7.92 -4.40 12.65
C LYS A 102 -7.44 -4.07 11.24
N ARG A 103 -7.67 -4.96 10.27
CA ARG A 103 -7.32 -4.72 8.87
C ARG A 103 -8.07 -3.52 8.28
N VAL A 104 -9.36 -3.39 8.59
CA VAL A 104 -10.18 -2.24 8.18
C VAL A 104 -9.72 -0.95 8.86
N GLU A 105 -9.34 -1.02 10.14
CA GLU A 105 -8.73 0.10 10.88
C GLU A 105 -7.44 0.57 10.18
N SER A 106 -6.51 -0.34 9.86
CA SER A 106 -5.28 0.00 9.14
C SER A 106 -5.55 0.58 7.74
N LEU A 107 -6.57 0.09 7.03
CA LEU A 107 -7.01 0.66 5.75
C LEU A 107 -7.51 2.10 5.92
N ALA A 108 -8.31 2.36 6.96
CA ALA A 108 -8.82 3.69 7.26
C ALA A 108 -7.69 4.66 7.59
N GLU A 109 -6.74 4.26 8.44
CA GLU A 109 -5.58 5.07 8.80
C GLU A 109 -4.71 5.39 7.57
N LEU A 110 -4.45 4.40 6.72
CA LEU A 110 -3.67 4.61 5.50
C LEU A 110 -4.40 5.56 4.52
N ALA A 111 -5.73 5.46 4.41
CA ALA A 111 -6.52 6.35 3.58
C ALA A 111 -6.44 7.81 4.08
N ILE A 112 -6.49 8.02 5.40
CA ILE A 112 -6.28 9.34 6.03
C ILE A 112 -4.89 9.88 5.71
N HIS A 113 -3.84 9.07 5.86
CA HIS A 113 -2.46 9.47 5.55
C HIS A 113 -2.30 9.89 4.09
N ARG A 114 -2.91 9.15 3.16
CA ARG A 114 -2.88 9.43 1.73
C ARG A 114 -3.90 10.48 1.27
N LYS A 115 -4.78 10.94 2.16
CA LYS A 115 -5.86 11.90 1.88
C LYS A 115 -6.77 11.46 0.74
N ILE A 116 -7.09 10.18 0.68
CA ILE A 116 -8.02 9.58 -0.29
C ILE A 116 -9.13 8.84 0.46
N SER A 117 -10.22 8.50 -0.23
CA SER A 117 -11.25 7.65 0.37
C SER A 117 -10.72 6.22 0.58
N ILE A 118 -11.29 5.51 1.55
CA ILE A 118 -11.00 4.08 1.76
C ILE A 118 -11.30 3.27 0.49
N THR A 119 -12.39 3.57 -0.21
CA THR A 119 -12.74 2.92 -1.48
C THR A 119 -11.67 3.12 -2.56
N ALA A 120 -11.19 4.35 -2.76
CA ALA A 120 -10.12 4.64 -3.71
C ALA A 120 -8.80 3.96 -3.32
N LEU A 121 -8.51 3.88 -2.01
CA LEU A 121 -7.35 3.13 -1.52
C LEU A 121 -7.48 1.63 -1.81
N MET A 122 -8.64 1.04 -1.54
CA MET A 122 -8.89 -0.38 -1.81
C MET A 122 -8.73 -0.71 -3.29
N GLU A 123 -9.25 0.14 -4.19
CA GLU A 123 -9.03 0.03 -5.64
C GLU A 123 -7.54 0.08 -6.00
N GLN A 124 -6.78 1.04 -5.45
CA GLN A 124 -5.34 1.15 -5.67
C GLN A 124 -4.55 -0.08 -5.19
N LEU A 125 -5.00 -0.71 -4.10
CA LEU A 125 -4.37 -1.91 -3.54
C LEU A 125 -4.90 -3.21 -4.17
N GLY A 126 -5.83 -3.14 -5.13
CA GLY A 126 -6.44 -4.33 -5.74
C GLY A 126 -7.30 -5.14 -4.78
N ILE A 127 -7.77 -4.54 -3.68
CA ILE A 127 -8.63 -5.17 -2.70
C ILE A 127 -10.06 -5.08 -3.21
N LYS A 128 -10.63 -6.23 -3.59
CA LYS A 128 -12.04 -6.30 -4.01
C LYS A 128 -12.95 -6.09 -2.80
N THR A 129 -13.90 -5.17 -2.91
CA THR A 129 -15.07 -5.16 -2.03
C THR A 129 -15.87 -6.42 -2.31
N GLN A 130 -16.14 -7.24 -1.29
CA GLN A 130 -17.14 -8.29 -1.45
C GLN A 130 -18.50 -7.60 -1.47
N ASP A 131 -19.19 -7.67 -2.60
CA ASP A 131 -20.60 -7.28 -2.70
C ASP A 131 -21.41 -8.26 -1.84
N TYR A 132 -21.85 -7.81 -0.67
CA TYR A 132 -22.86 -8.50 0.10
C TYR A 132 -24.22 -8.22 -0.56
N ALA A 133 -24.53 -8.99 -1.61
CA ALA A 133 -25.86 -9.06 -2.23
C ALA A 133 -26.73 -10.11 -1.53
#